data_AF-A0A0P0VBV2-F1
#
_entry.id   AF-A0A0P0VBV2-F1
#
_cell.length_a   1.000
_cell.length_b   1.000
_cell.length_c   1.000
_cell.angle_alpha   90.00
_cell.angle_beta   90.00
_cell.angle_gamma   90.00
#
_symmetry.space_group_name_H-M   'P 1'
#
loop_
_entity.id
_entity.type
_entity.pdbx_description
1 polymer ?
#
loop_
_entity_poly.entity_id
_entity_poly.type
_entity_poly.pdbx_seq_one_letter_code
_entity_poly.pdbx_strand_id
1 'polypeptide(L)'
;MATTNTAGEPEAFKYLKTSDSDERMEGSKKVSEDEEQALKVRFQEWMNKFNRNYKDEAEKAYRFEVFKSTVQYVEKFNAEQVKKYGCCKCTLGTNKFADLTVEEVSNKFCGKRSRQC
;
A
#
# COMPACT_ATOMS: atom_id res chain seq x y z
N MET A 1 15.64 -34.80 -28.71
CA MET A 1 14.46 -35.33 -27.98
C MET A 1 13.71 -34.13 -27.42
N ALA A 2 12.58 -33.75 -28.02
CA ALA A 2 11.78 -32.60 -27.60
C ALA A 2 10.75 -33.07 -26.57
N THR A 3 11.07 -32.98 -25.29
CA THR A 3 10.12 -33.26 -24.22
C THR A 3 9.21 -32.05 -24.07
N THR A 4 7.99 -32.20 -24.56
CA THR A 4 6.90 -31.22 -24.49
C THR A 4 6.51 -30.95 -23.04
N ASN A 5 6.45 -29.67 -22.69
CA ASN A 5 5.90 -29.16 -21.43
C ASN A 5 4.44 -29.62 -21.30
N THR A 6 4.19 -30.63 -20.45
CA THR A 6 2.83 -31.03 -20.08
C THR A 6 2.35 -30.07 -19.00
N ALA A 7 1.48 -29.16 -19.39
CA ALA A 7 0.73 -28.28 -18.50
C ALA A 7 -0.37 -29.13 -17.83
N GLY A 8 -0.05 -29.74 -16.69
CA GLY A 8 -1.04 -30.37 -15.82
C GLY A 8 -1.42 -29.36 -14.73
N GLU A 9 -2.66 -28.90 -14.75
CA GLU A 9 -3.25 -27.99 -13.77
C GLU A 9 -2.95 -28.40 -12.33
N PRO A 10 -2.59 -27.44 -11.45
CA PRO A 10 -2.57 -27.70 -10.02
C PRO A 10 -4.00 -27.94 -9.55
N GLU A 11 -4.32 -29.23 -9.33
CA GLU A 11 -5.51 -29.70 -8.63
C GLU A 11 -5.79 -28.81 -7.43
N ALA A 12 -6.87 -28.06 -7.56
CA ALA A 12 -7.32 -27.05 -6.64
C ALA A 12 -7.29 -27.60 -5.20
N PHE A 13 -6.42 -26.96 -4.42
CA PHE A 13 -6.35 -26.91 -2.97
C PHE A 13 -7.60 -27.53 -2.33
N LYS A 14 -7.50 -28.82 -2.03
CA LYS A 14 -8.56 -29.62 -1.43
C LYS A 14 -8.88 -29.02 -0.08
N TYR A 15 -9.95 -28.22 -0.08
CA TYR A 15 -10.89 -27.96 0.99
C TYR A 15 -10.64 -28.79 2.25
N LEU A 16 -9.79 -28.29 3.14
CA LEU A 16 -9.87 -28.67 4.54
C LEU A 16 -10.43 -27.48 5.31
N LYS A 17 -11.77 -27.46 5.28
CA LYS A 17 -12.64 -26.69 6.15
C LYS A 17 -12.59 -27.36 7.53
N THR A 18 -11.52 -27.11 8.29
CA THR A 18 -11.56 -27.37 9.73
C THR A 18 -12.34 -26.24 10.38
N SER A 19 -13.51 -26.62 10.86
CA SER A 19 -14.41 -25.88 11.73
C SER A 19 -13.69 -25.24 12.93
N ASP A 20 -14.34 -24.20 13.44
CA ASP A 20 -14.26 -23.74 14.82
C ASP A 20 -12.99 -23.01 15.26
N SER A 21 -12.94 -21.71 14.96
CA SER A 21 -12.76 -20.63 15.95
C SER A 21 -12.69 -19.29 15.21
N ASP A 22 -13.86 -18.75 14.83
CA ASP A 22 -14.02 -17.34 14.45
C ASP A 22 -13.85 -16.45 15.69
N GLU A 23 -12.64 -16.43 16.25
CA GLU A 23 -12.23 -15.38 17.17
C GLU A 23 -12.04 -14.12 16.33
N ARG A 24 -13.07 -13.28 16.34
CA ARG A 24 -13.08 -11.87 15.92
C ARG A 24 -12.01 -11.09 16.70
N MET A 25 -10.74 -11.36 16.46
CA MET A 25 -9.67 -10.50 16.92
C MET A 25 -9.52 -9.41 15.87
N GLU A 26 -10.31 -8.35 16.07
CA GLU A 26 -10.11 -7.04 15.48
C GLU A 26 -8.73 -6.55 15.92
N GLY A 27 -7.70 -7.04 15.23
CA GLY A 27 -6.32 -6.64 15.39
C GLY A 27 -6.20 -5.21 14.89
N SER A 28 -6.69 -4.26 15.69
CA SER A 28 -6.14 -2.92 15.72
C SER A 28 -4.68 -3.09 16.08
N LYS A 29 -3.85 -3.38 15.08
CA LYS A 29 -2.40 -3.43 15.23
C LYS A 29 -2.02 -2.03 15.69
N LYS A 30 -1.90 -1.85 17.00
CA LYS A 30 -1.33 -0.65 17.58
C LYS A 30 0.07 -0.57 17.00
N VAL A 31 0.25 0.36 16.07
CA VAL A 31 1.57 0.80 15.63
C VAL A 31 2.30 1.18 16.92
N SER A 32 3.44 0.56 17.19
CA SER A 32 4.19 0.87 18.42
C SER A 32 4.59 2.34 18.39
N GLU A 33 4.76 2.94 19.56
CA GLU A 33 5.21 4.34 19.67
C GLU A 33 6.51 4.55 18.88
N ASP A 34 7.39 3.53 18.86
CA ASP A 34 8.64 3.52 18.09
C ASP A 34 8.42 3.56 16.57
N GLU A 35 7.47 2.77 16.05
CA GLU A 35 7.12 2.77 14.61
C GLU A 35 6.56 4.14 14.20
N GLU A 36 5.79 4.80 15.07
CA GLU A 36 5.29 6.16 14.80
C GLU A 36 6.41 7.20 14.76
N GLN A 37 7.39 7.13 15.66
CA GLN A 37 8.55 8.02 15.62
C GLN A 37 9.39 7.79 14.35
N ALA A 38 9.62 6.53 13.96
CA ALA A 38 10.31 6.21 12.71
C ALA A 38 9.58 6.76 11.48
N LEU A 39 8.24 6.66 11.45
CA LEU A 39 7.42 7.24 10.38
C LEU A 39 7.48 8.77 10.36
N LYS A 40 7.52 9.44 11.52
CA LYS A 40 7.68 10.90 11.60
C LYS A 40 9.02 11.36 11.02
N VAL A 41 10.11 10.65 11.33
CA VAL A 41 11.44 10.94 10.76
C VAL A 41 11.42 10.75 9.25
N ARG A 42 10.90 9.62 8.77
CA ARG A 42 10.77 9.34 7.33
C ARG A 42 9.88 10.38 6.62
N PHE A 43 8.82 10.86 7.27
CA PHE A 43 7.96 11.91 6.73
C PHE A 43 8.72 13.24 6.60
N GLN A 44 9.54 13.61 7.59
CA GLN A 44 10.38 14.81 7.51
C GLN A 44 11.42 14.72 6.39
N GLU A 45 12.11 13.58 6.28
CA GLU A 45 13.04 13.34 5.17
C GLU A 45 12.35 13.40 3.81
N TRP A 46 11.15 12.83 3.71
CA TRP A 46 10.35 12.86 2.49
C TRP A 46 9.89 14.29 2.15
N MET A 47 9.43 15.06 3.14
CA MET A 47 9.08 16.48 2.95
C MET A 47 10.28 17.27 2.42
N ASN A 48 11.47 17.05 3.00
CA ASN A 48 12.69 17.71 2.55
C ASN A 48 13.07 17.29 1.12
N LYS A 49 12.99 15.99 0.82
CA LYS A 49 13.30 15.45 -0.52
C LYS A 49 12.41 16.02 -1.62
N PHE A 50 11.12 16.21 -1.35
CA PHE A 50 10.16 16.73 -2.32
C PHE A 50 9.83 18.22 -2.13
N ASN A 51 10.55 18.91 -1.24
CA ASN A 51 10.31 20.30 -0.85
C ASN A 51 8.82 20.58 -0.59
N ARG A 52 8.21 19.76 0.27
CA ARG A 52 6.81 19.92 0.68
C ARG A 52 6.71 20.83 1.89
N ASN A 53 5.93 21.89 1.75
CA ASN A 53 5.65 22.86 2.78
C ASN A 53 4.13 22.95 2.96
N TYR A 54 3.65 22.72 4.18
CA TYR A 54 2.22 22.87 4.53
C TYR A 54 2.03 24.18 5.29
N LYS A 55 0.87 24.81 5.14
CA LYS A 55 0.61 26.14 5.72
C LYS A 55 0.34 26.05 7.23
N ASP A 56 -0.37 25.00 7.62
CA ASP A 56 -0.87 24.82 8.97
C ASP A 56 -0.39 23.51 9.59
N GLU A 57 -0.23 23.50 10.91
CA GLU A 57 0.09 22.26 11.64
C GLU A 57 -1.03 21.23 11.54
N ALA A 58 -2.29 21.67 11.46
CA ALA A 58 -3.44 20.80 11.23
C ALA A 58 -3.38 20.10 9.88
N GLU A 59 -2.99 20.82 8.81
CA GLU A 59 -2.78 20.22 7.49
C GLU A 59 -1.61 19.23 7.54
N LYS A 60 -0.49 19.61 8.17
CA LYS A 60 0.66 18.72 8.33
C LYS A 60 0.30 17.42 9.06
N ALA A 61 -0.50 17.50 10.12
CA ALA A 61 -0.99 16.33 10.86
C ALA A 61 -1.89 15.44 9.99
N TYR A 62 -2.84 16.03 9.27
CA TYR A 62 -3.69 15.30 8.33
C TYR A 62 -2.87 14.60 7.24
N ARG A 63 -1.91 15.31 6.63
CA ARG A 63 -1.01 14.79 5.59
C ARG A 63 -0.11 13.68 6.13
N PHE A 64 0.30 13.75 7.40
CA PHE A 64 1.03 12.67 8.07
C PHE A 64 0.18 11.40 8.21
N GLU A 65 -1.09 11.50 8.57
CA GLU A 65 -1.99 10.33 8.63
C GLU A 65 -2.21 9.68 7.26
N VAL A 66 -2.35 10.49 6.20
CA VAL A 66 -2.42 10.01 4.82
C VAL A 66 -1.12 9.32 4.42
N PHE A 67 0.03 9.89 4.80
CA PHE A 67 1.34 9.31 4.55
C PHE A 67 1.53 7.97 5.26
N LYS A 68 1.13 7.86 6.53
CA LYS A 68 1.15 6.61 7.31
C LYS A 68 0.37 5.50 6.60
N SER A 69 -0.85 5.82 6.18
CA SER A 69 -1.71 4.88 5.44
C SER A 69 -1.08 4.48 4.09
N THR A 70 -0.47 5.42 3.39
CA THR A 70 0.19 5.15 2.10
C THR A 70 1.42 4.27 2.25
N VAL A 71 2.25 4.50 3.27
CA VAL A 71 3.43 3.66 3.55
C VAL A 71 3.02 2.23 3.87
N GLN A 72 2.01 2.05 4.72
CA GLN A 72 1.46 0.73 5.03
C GLN A 72 0.92 0.02 3.79
N TYR A 73 0.21 0.75 2.92
CA TYR A 73 -0.27 0.21 1.65
C TYR A 73 0.87 -0.22 0.74
N VAL A 74 1.91 0.61 0.60
CA VAL A 74 3.10 0.31 -0.21
C VAL A 74 3.84 -0.92 0.31
N GLU A 75 4.04 -1.02 1.62
CA GLU A 75 4.72 -2.16 2.25
C GLU A 75 3.94 -3.46 2.05
N LYS A 76 2.62 -3.42 2.28
CA LYS A 76 1.74 -4.56 2.04
C LYS A 76 1.74 -4.97 0.57
N PHE A 77 1.63 -4.02 -0.34
CA PHE A 77 1.63 -4.28 -1.78
C PHE A 77 2.96 -4.90 -2.21
N ASN A 78 4.08 -4.35 -1.78
CA ASN A 78 5.41 -4.89 -2.10
C ASN A 78 5.59 -6.31 -1.57
N ALA A 79 5.16 -6.59 -0.34
CA ALA A 79 5.19 -7.93 0.24
C ALA A 79 4.32 -8.92 -0.57
N GLU A 80 3.12 -8.49 -0.98
CA GLU A 80 2.21 -9.31 -1.79
C GLU A 80 2.76 -9.58 -3.19
N GLN A 81 3.39 -8.59 -3.83
CA GLN A 81 4.02 -8.75 -5.14
C GLN A 81 5.18 -9.75 -5.09
N VAL A 82 6.02 -9.66 -4.07
CA VAL A 82 7.12 -10.63 -3.84
C VAL A 82 6.55 -12.02 -3.61
N LYS A 83 5.49 -12.16 -2.81
CA LYS A 83 4.82 -13.45 -2.57
C LYS A 83 4.18 -14.04 -3.82
N LYS A 84 3.55 -13.21 -4.66
CA LYS A 84 2.77 -13.66 -5.83
C LYS A 84 3.64 -13.97 -7.05
N TYR A 85 4.65 -13.16 -7.31
CA TYR A 85 5.45 -13.26 -8.53
C TYR A 85 6.87 -13.77 -8.29
N GLY A 86 7.30 -13.91 -7.02
CA GLY A 86 8.66 -14.35 -6.66
C GLY A 86 9.76 -13.31 -6.94
N CYS A 87 9.52 -12.35 -7.84
CA CYS A 87 10.36 -11.18 -8.05
C CYS A 87 9.54 -9.89 -8.02
N CYS A 88 10.20 -8.80 -7.63
CA CYS A 88 9.68 -7.44 -7.55
C CYS A 88 9.39 -6.83 -8.94
N LYS A 89 8.47 -7.41 -9.71
CA LYS A 89 8.11 -6.87 -11.05
C LYS A 89 7.58 -5.44 -10.98
N CYS A 90 6.75 -5.17 -9.97
CA CYS A 90 6.12 -3.87 -9.77
C CYS A 90 6.18 -3.51 -8.28
N THR A 91 7.23 -2.83 -7.84
CA THR A 91 7.27 -2.27 -6.49
C THR A 91 6.70 -0.87 -6.48
N LEU A 92 5.93 -0.56 -5.43
CA LEU A 92 5.51 0.80 -5.14
C LEU A 92 6.54 1.43 -4.18
N GLY A 93 6.67 2.75 -4.29
CA GLY A 93 7.57 3.54 -3.46
C GLY A 93 6.94 4.86 -3.06
N THR A 94 7.51 5.50 -2.05
CA THR A 94 7.08 6.79 -1.53
C THR A 94 7.39 7.92 -2.53
N ASN A 95 6.51 8.13 -3.51
CA ASN A 95 6.61 9.17 -4.54
C ASN A 95 6.18 10.54 -4.00
N LYS A 96 6.23 11.60 -4.82
CA LYS A 96 5.73 12.96 -4.53
C LYS A 96 4.23 13.07 -4.23
N PHE A 97 3.50 11.97 -4.35
CA PHE A 97 2.06 11.87 -4.09
C PHE A 97 1.73 11.06 -2.83
N ALA A 98 2.74 10.73 -2.01
CA ALA A 98 2.54 9.89 -0.83
C ALA A 98 1.71 10.56 0.28
N ASP A 99 1.53 11.88 0.21
CA ASP A 99 0.70 12.69 1.11
C ASP A 99 -0.71 12.97 0.56
N LEU A 100 -1.02 12.47 -0.64
CA LEU A 100 -2.31 12.67 -1.30
C LEU A 100 -3.14 11.39 -1.25
N THR A 101 -4.44 11.55 -1.05
CA THR A 101 -5.38 10.43 -1.18
C THR A 101 -5.59 10.07 -2.64
N VAL A 102 -6.05 8.85 -2.91
CA VAL A 102 -6.37 8.41 -4.28
C VAL A 102 -7.41 9.33 -4.93
N GLU A 103 -8.36 9.83 -4.16
CA GLU A 103 -9.37 10.78 -4.63
C GLU A 103 -8.76 12.14 -5.00
N GLU A 104 -7.82 12.66 -4.21
CA GLU A 104 -7.12 13.91 -4.54
C GLU A 104 -6.27 13.76 -5.79
N VAL A 105 -5.52 12.66 -5.93
CA VAL A 105 -4.71 12.38 -7.13
C VAL A 105 -5.61 12.24 -8.36
N SER A 106 -6.72 11.51 -8.22
CA SER A 106 -7.74 11.34 -9.26
C SER A 106 -8.30 12.70 -9.67
N ASN A 107 -8.82 13.50 -8.73
CA ASN A 107 -9.40 14.80 -9.05
C ASN A 107 -8.38 15.79 -9.64
N LYS A 108 -7.11 15.71 -9.24
CA LYS A 108 -6.07 16.66 -9.67
C LYS A 108 -5.45 16.31 -11.03
N PHE A 109 -5.33 15.03 -11.36
CA PHE A 109 -4.62 14.56 -12.56
C PHE A 109 -5.51 13.82 -13.56
N CYS A 110 -6.50 13.07 -13.09
CA CYS A 110 -7.51 12.52 -13.97
C CYS A 110 -8.60 13.58 -14.14
N GLY A 111 -8.41 14.44 -15.15
CA GLY A 111 -9.47 15.34 -15.58
C GLY A 111 -10.72 14.50 -15.80
N LYS A 112 -11.84 14.90 -15.18
CA LYS A 112 -13.13 14.23 -15.31
C LYS A 112 -13.39 14.06 -16.79
N ARG A 113 -13.12 12.87 -17.34
CA ARG A 113 -13.69 12.48 -18.62
C ARG A 113 -15.14 12.25 -18.28
N SER A 114 -15.92 13.33 -18.23
CA SER A 114 -17.32 13.22 -18.56
C SER A 114 -17.31 12.45 -19.87
N ARG A 115 -17.76 11.19 -19.81
CA ARG A 115 -18.24 10.52 -21.01
C ARG A 115 -19.50 11.29 -21.40
N GLN A 116 -19.28 12.46 -21.99
CA GLN A 116 -20.32 13.24 -22.65
C GLN A 116 -20.26 12.85 -24.12
N CYS A 117 -20.48 11.55 -24.39
CA CYS A 117 -20.77 10.98 -25.70
C CYS A 117 -21.57 9.70 -25.45
#